data_AF-A0A897NJB9-F1
#
_entry.id   AF-A0A897NJB9-F1
#
_cell.length_a   1.000
_cell.length_b   1.000
_cell.length_c   1.000
_cell.angle_alpha   90.00
_cell.angle_beta   90.00
_cell.angle_gamma   90.00
#
_symmetry.space_group_name_H-M   'P 1'
#
loop_
_entity.id
_entity.type
_entity.pdbx_description
1 polymer ?
#
loop_
_entity_poly.entity_id
_entity_poly.type
_entity_poly.pdbx_seq_one_letter_code
_entity_poly.pdbx_strand_id
1 'polypeptide(L)'
;MPRLDAIYVYPIKSLDGVELETGQVGPGGSLTRDRQYAMVDADGEYVNGKRTPAVHRIRADFDTSGTIVTLRDGSESARFDLERERDRAQAWLDERFDPEIELVSNDRLGFPDDTTDFGPTVISTGTLAVVADWFDEIDGPEEMRRRLRPNLVVDAAPFWDDRLYAGPDSRVRFDVGDVTFEGRGPCQRCVVPARDPDSGRETERFRTRFVEKRRETLPEWAPEERFDHYYRVMVNTRTPADSRGEWISVGSEVVIDEATDR
;
A
#
# COMPACT_ATOMS: atom_id res chain seq x y z
N MET A 1 15.90 9.23 15.91
CA MET A 1 14.68 8.49 16.27
C MET A 1 13.84 8.42 15.01
N PRO A 2 13.25 7.27 14.67
CA PRO A 2 12.45 7.12 13.46
C PRO A 2 11.31 8.14 13.41
N ARG A 3 11.03 8.68 12.23
CA ARG A 3 9.93 9.63 11.99
C ARG A 3 9.13 9.20 10.78
N LEU A 4 7.85 9.56 10.77
CA LEU A 4 7.01 9.37 9.59
C LEU A 4 7.51 10.29 8.48
N ASP A 5 8.02 9.71 7.40
CA ASP A 5 8.60 10.40 6.25
C ASP A 5 7.52 10.80 5.24
N ALA A 6 6.60 9.87 4.95
CA ALA A 6 5.51 10.12 4.01
C ALA A 6 4.25 9.30 4.32
N ILE A 7 3.11 9.84 3.94
CA ILE A 7 1.80 9.19 4.01
C ILE A 7 1.23 9.06 2.60
N TYR A 8 0.81 7.86 2.23
CA TYR A 8 0.17 7.59 0.96
C TYR A 8 -1.18 6.88 1.14
N VAL A 9 -2.14 7.30 0.34
CA VAL A 9 -3.39 6.58 0.12
C VAL A 9 -3.54 6.24 -1.35
N TYR A 10 -4.26 5.16 -1.63
CA TYR A 10 -4.55 4.72 -2.99
C TYR A 10 -6.06 4.66 -3.23
N PRO A 11 -6.72 5.79 -3.56
CA PRO A 11 -8.18 5.87 -3.54
C PRO A 11 -8.90 4.84 -4.40
N ILE A 12 -8.41 4.59 -5.61
CA ILE A 12 -8.91 3.53 -6.48
C ILE A 12 -7.94 2.36 -6.46
N LYS A 13 -8.42 1.18 -6.07
CA LYS A 13 -7.64 -0.06 -6.08
C LYS A 13 -7.01 -0.28 -7.46
N SER A 14 -5.71 -0.56 -7.46
CA SER A 14 -4.87 -0.78 -8.65
C SER A 14 -4.40 0.46 -9.43
N LEU A 15 -4.93 1.67 -9.16
CA LEU A 15 -4.47 2.91 -9.81
C LEU A 15 -3.44 3.65 -8.95
N ASP A 16 -2.84 4.72 -9.49
CA ASP A 16 -1.86 5.53 -8.77
C ASP A 16 -2.40 6.05 -7.42
N GLY A 17 -1.48 6.37 -6.50
CA GLY A 17 -1.81 6.91 -5.19
C GLY A 17 -1.50 8.39 -5.09
N VAL A 18 -1.79 8.97 -3.93
CA VAL A 18 -1.47 10.36 -3.62
C VAL A 18 -0.78 10.46 -2.27
N GLU A 19 0.18 11.37 -2.22
CA GLU A 19 0.90 11.73 -1.01
C GLU A 19 0.10 12.74 -0.20
N LEU A 20 0.08 12.56 1.12
CA LEU A 20 -0.63 13.41 2.06
C LEU A 20 0.33 13.95 3.12
N GLU A 21 0.12 15.19 3.54
CA GLU A 21 0.78 15.76 4.72
C GLU A 21 0.20 15.19 6.03
N THR A 22 -1.09 14.88 6.02
CA THR A 22 -1.82 14.30 7.15
C THR A 22 -2.79 13.22 6.69
N GLY A 23 -3.01 12.21 7.54
CA GLY A 23 -3.94 11.11 7.27
C GLY A 23 -4.79 10.81 8.50
N GLN A 24 -6.08 10.61 8.28
CA GLN A 24 -6.98 10.17 9.35
C GLN A 24 -7.10 8.64 9.33
N VAL A 25 -7.04 8.00 10.50
CA VAL A 25 -7.42 6.60 10.64
C VAL A 25 -8.95 6.48 10.57
N GLY A 26 -9.45 5.78 9.56
CA GLY A 26 -10.87 5.54 9.38
C GLY A 26 -11.46 4.52 10.37
N PRO A 27 -12.79 4.38 10.41
CA PRO A 27 -13.48 3.47 11.34
C PRO A 27 -13.13 1.98 11.13
N GLY A 28 -12.67 1.62 9.92
CA GLY A 28 -12.16 0.29 9.59
C GLY A 28 -10.76 -0.03 10.12
N GLY A 29 -9.99 1.00 10.51
CA GLY A 29 -8.61 0.87 10.98
C GLY A 29 -7.54 1.27 9.95
N SER A 30 -7.83 1.25 8.65
CA SER A 30 -6.94 1.83 7.63
C SER A 30 -7.06 3.35 7.54
N LEU A 31 -6.21 4.00 6.76
CA LEU A 31 -6.35 5.41 6.44
C LEU A 31 -7.65 5.66 5.65
N THR A 32 -8.36 6.73 6.00
CA THR A 32 -9.50 7.22 5.23
C THR A 32 -9.10 7.43 3.77
N ARG A 33 -9.99 7.07 2.85
CA ARG A 33 -9.78 7.07 1.38
C ARG A 33 -8.79 6.03 0.86
N ASP A 34 -8.07 5.28 1.68
CA ASP A 34 -7.23 4.21 1.14
C ASP A 34 -8.07 3.05 0.59
N ARG A 35 -7.90 2.77 -0.71
CA ARG A 35 -8.63 1.73 -1.46
C ARG A 35 -10.15 1.83 -1.28
N GLN A 36 -10.69 3.04 -1.13
CA GLN A 36 -12.12 3.27 -0.95
C GLN A 36 -12.94 2.79 -2.14
N TYR A 37 -12.37 2.85 -3.34
CA TYR A 37 -12.98 2.41 -4.59
C TYR A 37 -12.23 1.22 -5.18
N ALA A 38 -12.94 0.38 -5.92
CA ALA A 38 -12.36 -0.70 -6.71
C ALA A 38 -13.11 -0.86 -8.03
N MET A 39 -12.40 -1.31 -9.07
CA MET A 39 -13.02 -1.75 -10.32
C MET A 39 -13.30 -3.24 -10.24
N VAL A 40 -14.53 -3.65 -10.57
CA VAL A 40 -14.96 -5.05 -10.64
C VAL A 40 -15.59 -5.35 -11.99
N ASP A 41 -15.48 -6.58 -12.48
CA ASP A 41 -16.18 -7.05 -13.67
C ASP A 41 -17.62 -7.48 -13.37
N ALA A 42 -18.35 -7.95 -14.38
CA ALA A 42 -19.75 -8.39 -14.25
C ALA A 42 -19.96 -9.57 -13.29
N ASP A 43 -18.91 -10.35 -12.99
CA ASP A 43 -18.94 -11.44 -12.01
C ASP A 43 -18.60 -10.95 -10.59
N GLY A 44 -18.30 -9.66 -10.42
CA GLY A 44 -17.86 -9.05 -9.17
C GLY A 44 -16.38 -9.27 -8.85
N GLU A 45 -15.60 -9.77 -9.81
CA GLU A 45 -14.18 -10.03 -9.63
C GLU A 45 -13.35 -8.76 -9.87
N TYR A 46 -12.30 -8.55 -9.08
CA TYR A 46 -11.49 -7.33 -9.19
C TYR A 46 -10.76 -7.21 -10.53
N VAL A 47 -10.98 -6.10 -11.23
CA VAL A 47 -10.16 -5.65 -12.34
C VAL A 47 -8.88 -5.03 -11.77
N ASN A 48 -7.78 -5.76 -11.92
CA ASN A 48 -6.49 -5.39 -11.36
C ASN A 48 -5.36 -5.78 -12.30
N GLY A 49 -4.17 -5.24 -12.05
CA GLY A 49 -3.00 -5.49 -12.88
C GLY A 49 -2.76 -6.97 -13.16
N LYS A 50 -2.99 -7.89 -12.20
CA LYS A 50 -2.70 -9.33 -12.37
C LYS A 50 -3.44 -9.93 -13.56
N ARG A 51 -4.74 -9.60 -13.73
CA ARG A 51 -5.63 -10.18 -14.75
C ARG A 51 -5.78 -9.27 -15.98
N THR A 52 -5.69 -7.95 -15.78
CA THR A 52 -6.03 -6.96 -16.80
C THR A 52 -4.87 -5.98 -16.98
N PRO A 53 -3.93 -6.26 -17.91
CA PRO A 53 -2.78 -5.38 -18.16
C PRO A 53 -3.16 -3.94 -18.54
N ALA A 54 -4.35 -3.74 -19.11
CA ALA A 54 -4.88 -2.42 -19.47
C ALA A 54 -4.93 -1.43 -18.29
N VAL A 55 -5.02 -1.92 -17.05
CA VAL A 55 -5.00 -1.08 -15.84
C VAL A 55 -3.73 -0.23 -15.76
N HIS A 56 -2.59 -0.73 -16.24
CA HIS A 56 -1.32 0.00 -16.22
C HIS A 56 -1.27 1.19 -17.19
N ARG A 57 -2.20 1.28 -18.15
CA ARG A 57 -2.30 2.43 -19.07
C ARG A 57 -2.96 3.64 -18.41
N ILE A 58 -3.82 3.39 -17.42
CA ILE A 58 -4.58 4.44 -16.76
C ILE A 58 -3.69 5.12 -15.73
N ARG A 59 -3.52 6.44 -15.89
CA ARG A 59 -2.92 7.29 -14.86
C ARG A 59 -3.99 7.96 -14.04
N ALA A 60 -3.76 8.02 -12.74
CA ALA A 60 -4.60 8.78 -11.82
C ALA A 60 -3.77 9.85 -11.10
N ASP A 61 -4.17 11.10 -11.26
CA ASP A 61 -3.60 12.23 -10.52
C ASP A 61 -4.66 12.78 -9.58
N PHE A 62 -4.50 12.51 -8.28
CA PHE A 62 -5.43 12.98 -7.27
C PHE A 62 -4.96 14.29 -6.67
N ASP A 63 -5.90 15.14 -6.28
CA ASP A 63 -5.59 16.24 -5.38
C ASP A 63 -5.23 15.74 -3.97
N THR A 64 -4.75 16.64 -3.12
CA THR A 64 -4.36 16.31 -1.73
C THR A 64 -5.54 15.91 -0.84
N SER A 65 -6.78 16.06 -1.31
CA SER A 65 -7.92 15.46 -0.64
C SER A 65 -8.06 13.98 -0.98
N GLY A 66 -7.60 13.52 -2.15
CA GLY A 66 -7.79 12.15 -2.61
C GLY A 66 -9.21 11.86 -3.13
N THR A 67 -10.07 12.87 -3.26
CA THR A 67 -11.42 12.71 -3.83
C THR A 67 -11.51 13.19 -5.27
N ILE A 68 -10.76 14.22 -5.63
CA ILE A 68 -10.74 14.73 -7.00
C ILE A 68 -9.63 14.03 -7.77
N VAL A 69 -9.99 13.31 -8.82
CA VAL A 69 -9.06 12.57 -9.68
C VAL A 69 -9.07 13.12 -11.09
N THR A 70 -7.88 13.29 -11.68
CA THR A 70 -7.69 13.46 -13.12
C THR A 70 -7.20 12.14 -13.68
N LEU A 71 -8.08 11.43 -14.39
CA LEU A 71 -7.75 10.18 -15.06
C LEU A 71 -7.20 10.47 -16.46
N ARG A 72 -6.19 9.70 -16.89
CA ARG A 72 -5.60 9.82 -18.23
C ARG A 72 -5.37 8.45 -18.86
N ASP A 73 -5.63 8.38 -20.17
CA ASP A 73 -5.21 7.27 -21.05
C ASP A 73 -4.68 7.88 -22.35
N GLY A 74 -3.37 7.77 -22.59
CA GLY A 74 -2.70 8.44 -23.70
C GLY A 74 -2.93 9.96 -23.69
N SER A 75 -3.56 10.50 -24.74
CA SER A 75 -3.88 11.93 -24.84
C SER A 75 -5.22 12.31 -24.22
N GLU A 76 -6.06 11.34 -23.89
CA GLU A 76 -7.37 11.59 -23.30
C GLU A 76 -7.25 11.80 -21.80
N SER A 77 -7.97 12.78 -21.28
CA SER A 77 -8.01 13.05 -19.85
C SER A 77 -9.35 13.63 -19.43
N ALA A 78 -9.79 13.26 -18.23
CA ALA A 78 -11.00 13.80 -17.62
C ALA A 78 -10.82 13.91 -16.11
N ARG A 79 -11.43 14.95 -15.53
CA ARG A 79 -11.38 15.23 -14.10
C ARG A 79 -12.75 14.95 -13.48
N PHE A 80 -12.76 14.28 -12.34
CA PHE A 80 -13.96 13.86 -11.63
C PHE A 80 -13.81 14.11 -10.13
N ASP A 81 -14.89 14.55 -9.50
CA ASP A 81 -15.07 14.41 -8.06
C ASP A 81 -15.66 13.02 -7.75
N LEU A 82 -14.89 12.10 -7.16
CA LEU A 82 -15.36 10.72 -6.94
C LEU A 82 -16.50 10.61 -5.91
N GLU A 83 -16.73 11.63 -5.08
CA GLU A 83 -17.87 11.66 -4.17
C GLU A 83 -19.16 12.08 -4.87
N ARG A 84 -19.06 12.92 -5.91
CA ARG A 84 -20.22 13.50 -6.61
C ARG A 84 -20.47 12.96 -8.02
N GLU A 85 -19.42 12.44 -8.65
CA GLU A 85 -19.36 12.14 -10.08
C GLU A 85 -18.84 10.71 -10.34
N ARG A 86 -18.98 9.80 -9.36
CA ARG A 86 -18.53 8.40 -9.48
C ARG A 86 -19.07 7.72 -10.74
N ASP A 87 -20.34 7.92 -11.08
CA ASP A 87 -20.96 7.30 -12.26
C ASP A 87 -20.34 7.85 -13.56
N ARG A 88 -19.93 9.13 -13.59
CA ARG A 88 -19.21 9.70 -14.74
C ARG A 88 -17.78 9.16 -14.82
N ALA A 89 -17.11 8.99 -13.69
CA ALA A 89 -15.78 8.39 -13.63
C ALA A 89 -15.82 6.92 -14.07
N GLN A 90 -16.84 6.17 -13.64
CA GLN A 90 -17.09 4.80 -14.09
C GLN A 90 -17.29 4.76 -15.60
N ALA A 91 -18.22 5.53 -16.16
CA ALA A 91 -18.47 5.53 -17.60
C ALA A 91 -17.20 5.86 -18.41
N TRP A 92 -16.38 6.80 -17.91
CA TRP A 92 -15.09 7.08 -18.54
C TRP A 92 -14.14 5.90 -18.47
N LEU A 93 -14.01 5.23 -17.32
CA LEU A 93 -13.14 4.06 -17.16
C LEU A 93 -13.63 2.87 -18.00
N ASP A 94 -14.94 2.63 -18.03
CA ASP A 94 -15.60 1.51 -18.71
C ASP A 94 -15.23 1.45 -20.20
N GLU A 95 -15.23 2.61 -20.88
CA GLU A 95 -14.78 2.75 -22.27
C GLU A 95 -13.32 2.28 -22.54
N ARG A 96 -12.49 2.09 -21.49
CA ARG A 96 -11.08 1.66 -21.60
C ARG A 96 -10.85 0.19 -21.26
N PHE A 97 -11.85 -0.53 -20.75
CA PHE A 97 -11.71 -1.90 -20.30
C PHE A 97 -12.61 -2.86 -21.09
N ASP A 98 -12.12 -4.09 -21.26
CA ASP A 98 -12.87 -5.22 -21.79
C ASP A 98 -12.50 -6.45 -20.93
N PRO A 99 -13.43 -7.05 -20.17
CA PRO A 99 -14.86 -6.70 -20.08
C PRO A 99 -15.13 -5.36 -19.39
N GLU A 100 -16.36 -4.88 -19.54
CA GLU A 100 -16.92 -3.71 -18.84
C GLU A 100 -16.71 -3.80 -17.31
N ILE A 101 -16.62 -2.63 -16.67
CA ILE A 101 -16.32 -2.49 -15.24
C ILE A 101 -17.39 -1.72 -14.49
N GLU A 102 -17.56 -2.07 -13.22
CA GLU A 102 -18.25 -1.26 -12.22
C GLU A 102 -17.23 -0.64 -11.25
N LEU A 103 -17.39 0.63 -10.93
CA LEU A 103 -16.59 1.34 -9.94
C LEU A 103 -17.33 1.34 -8.59
N VAL A 104 -17.10 0.29 -7.81
CA VAL A 104 -17.73 0.10 -6.50
C VAL A 104 -17.02 0.91 -5.41
N SER A 105 -17.74 1.27 -4.35
CA SER A 105 -17.21 2.02 -3.20
C SER A 105 -17.51 1.33 -1.86
N ASN A 106 -16.60 1.45 -0.90
CA ASN A 106 -16.80 1.01 0.47
C ASN A 106 -16.18 2.02 1.44
N ASP A 107 -16.99 2.96 1.94
CA ASP A 107 -16.51 4.08 2.77
C ASP A 107 -16.07 3.65 4.17
N ARG A 108 -16.42 2.43 4.60
CA ARG A 108 -16.12 1.94 5.95
C ARG A 108 -14.82 1.15 6.01
N LEU A 109 -14.67 0.18 5.11
CA LEU A 109 -13.52 -0.73 5.09
C LEU A 109 -12.62 -0.51 3.86
N GLY A 110 -13.13 0.11 2.79
CA GLY A 110 -12.45 0.06 1.50
C GLY A 110 -12.30 -1.37 0.98
N PHE A 111 -11.34 -1.56 0.09
CA PHE A 111 -11.01 -2.81 -0.58
C PHE A 111 -9.54 -3.20 -0.37
N PRO A 112 -9.09 -3.41 0.89
CA PRO A 112 -7.74 -3.88 1.20
C PRO A 112 -7.49 -5.28 0.63
N ASP A 113 -6.24 -5.70 0.60
CA ASP A 113 -5.90 -7.10 0.23
C ASP A 113 -6.16 -8.08 1.40
N ASP A 114 -6.09 -7.61 2.65
CA ASP A 114 -6.49 -8.33 3.86
C ASP A 114 -7.74 -7.69 4.46
N THR A 115 -8.83 -8.46 4.56
CA THR A 115 -10.13 -7.97 5.05
C THR A 115 -10.32 -8.15 6.56
N THR A 116 -9.35 -8.74 7.28
CA THR A 116 -9.50 -9.08 8.69
C THR A 116 -8.69 -8.13 9.60
N ASP A 117 -9.33 -7.05 10.03
CA ASP A 117 -8.82 -6.10 11.03
C ASP A 117 -7.44 -5.53 10.62
N PHE A 118 -7.46 -4.74 9.55
CA PHE A 118 -6.31 -4.20 8.83
C PHE A 118 -6.11 -2.71 9.15
N GLY A 119 -4.86 -2.34 9.33
CA GLY A 119 -4.39 -0.96 9.40
C GLY A 119 -3.53 -0.60 8.19
N PRO A 120 -2.98 0.61 8.15
CA PRO A 120 -2.08 1.02 7.08
C PRO A 120 -0.79 0.19 7.06
N THR A 121 -0.32 -0.16 5.87
CA THR A 121 0.98 -0.85 5.73
C THR A 121 2.15 0.07 6.01
N VAL A 122 3.21 -0.45 6.63
CA VAL A 122 4.41 0.33 7.02
C VAL A 122 5.66 -0.22 6.35
N ILE A 123 6.51 0.67 5.84
CA ILE A 123 7.85 0.35 5.33
C ILE A 123 8.84 1.45 5.73
N SER A 124 10.13 1.11 5.89
CA SER A 124 11.16 2.13 6.07
C SER A 124 11.72 2.66 4.74
N THR A 125 12.20 3.91 4.73
CA THR A 125 12.96 4.51 3.62
C THR A 125 14.17 3.64 3.24
N GLY A 126 14.89 3.12 4.24
CA GLY A 126 16.00 2.20 4.02
C GLY A 126 15.60 0.88 3.36
N THR A 127 14.45 0.29 3.73
CA THR A 127 13.95 -0.93 3.07
C THR A 127 13.61 -0.66 1.61
N LEU A 128 12.96 0.47 1.30
CA LEU A 128 12.67 0.86 -0.08
C LEU A 128 13.95 0.96 -0.92
N ALA A 129 14.99 1.59 -0.38
CA ALA A 129 16.28 1.72 -1.08
C ALA A 129 16.95 0.37 -1.33
N VAL A 130 17.11 -0.45 -0.29
CA VAL A 130 17.78 -1.76 -0.44
C VAL A 130 17.01 -2.69 -1.38
N VAL A 131 15.67 -2.70 -1.30
CA VAL A 131 14.86 -3.55 -2.17
C VAL A 131 14.88 -3.06 -3.62
N ALA A 132 14.97 -1.74 -3.85
CA ALA A 132 15.18 -1.18 -5.20
C ALA A 132 16.54 -1.61 -5.75
N ASP A 133 17.62 -1.47 -4.97
CA ASP A 133 18.99 -1.83 -5.35
C ASP A 133 19.18 -3.32 -5.67
N TRP A 134 18.21 -4.16 -5.30
CA TRP A 134 18.19 -5.54 -5.76
C TRP A 134 17.91 -5.67 -7.24
N PHE A 135 17.50 -4.64 -7.99
CA PHE A 135 17.11 -4.76 -9.39
C PHE A 135 17.71 -3.62 -10.21
N ASP A 136 18.49 -3.98 -11.24
CA ASP A 136 19.18 -3.00 -12.08
C ASP A 136 18.21 -2.20 -12.97
N GLU A 137 17.01 -2.72 -13.23
CA GLU A 137 15.99 -2.06 -14.05
C GLU A 137 15.03 -1.16 -13.27
N ILE A 138 15.14 -1.09 -11.94
CA ILE A 138 14.26 -0.27 -11.09
C ILE A 138 14.97 1.03 -10.75
N ASP A 139 14.34 2.15 -11.09
CA ASP A 139 14.86 3.51 -10.89
C ASP A 139 14.67 3.99 -9.44
N GLY A 140 15.29 3.25 -8.52
CA GLY A 140 15.44 3.66 -7.13
C GLY A 140 14.22 3.50 -6.21
N PRO A 141 14.29 4.07 -4.99
CA PRO A 141 13.30 3.88 -3.94
C PRO A 141 11.89 4.37 -4.29
N GLU A 142 11.77 5.46 -5.06
CA GLU A 142 10.49 6.05 -5.45
C GLU A 142 9.69 5.11 -6.35
N GLU A 143 10.33 4.50 -7.34
CA GLU A 143 9.72 3.50 -8.20
C GLU A 143 9.34 2.25 -7.40
N MET A 144 10.24 1.76 -6.53
CA MET A 144 9.95 0.62 -5.66
C MET A 144 8.74 0.90 -4.73
N ARG A 145 8.61 2.13 -4.24
CA ARG A 145 7.44 2.56 -3.45
C ARG A 145 6.16 2.52 -4.29
N ARG A 146 6.19 2.94 -5.56
CA ARG A 146 5.05 2.81 -6.49
C ARG A 146 4.66 1.35 -6.74
N ARG A 147 5.64 0.43 -6.77
CA ARG A 147 5.44 -1.03 -6.93
C ARG A 147 4.90 -1.71 -5.68
N LEU A 148 5.41 -1.37 -4.50
CA LEU A 148 5.04 -1.99 -3.22
C LEU A 148 3.76 -1.39 -2.62
N ARG A 149 3.51 -0.12 -2.89
CA ARG A 149 2.32 0.62 -2.48
C ARG A 149 2.07 0.65 -0.95
N PRO A 150 3.08 1.05 -0.15
CA PRO A 150 2.92 1.23 1.30
C PRO A 150 2.00 2.40 1.62
N ASN A 151 1.42 2.41 2.82
CA ASN A 151 0.66 3.57 3.30
C ASN A 151 1.53 4.53 4.10
N LEU A 152 2.38 4.01 5.00
CA LEU A 152 3.26 4.80 5.84
C LEU A 152 4.70 4.47 5.47
N VAL A 153 5.48 5.50 5.16
CA VAL A 153 6.93 5.40 4.98
C VAL A 153 7.59 6.03 6.20
N VAL A 154 8.48 5.29 6.87
CA VAL A 154 9.20 5.75 8.06
C VAL A 154 10.65 6.00 7.69
N ASP A 155 11.18 7.18 8.04
CA ASP A 155 12.61 7.46 7.93
C ASP A 155 13.38 6.61 8.95
N ALA A 156 13.94 5.50 8.47
CA ALA A 156 14.64 4.53 9.26
C ALA A 156 15.58 3.66 8.40
N ALA A 157 16.53 3.01 9.07
CA ALA A 157 17.48 2.11 8.45
C ALA A 157 16.79 0.92 7.75
N PRO A 158 17.46 0.27 6.78
CA PRO A 158 16.89 -0.89 6.09
C PRO A 158 16.42 -1.99 7.04
N PHE A 159 15.24 -2.53 6.73
CA PHE A 159 14.55 -3.58 7.49
C PHE A 159 14.25 -3.21 8.94
N TRP A 160 14.24 -1.91 9.27
CA TRP A 160 13.74 -1.44 10.57
C TRP A 160 12.29 -1.86 10.80
N ASP A 161 11.48 -1.90 9.73
CA ASP A 161 10.09 -2.34 9.77
C ASP A 161 9.92 -3.80 10.26
N ASP A 162 10.94 -4.66 10.15
CA ASP A 162 10.89 -6.01 10.74
C ASP A 162 10.83 -6.03 12.28
N ARG A 163 11.08 -4.89 12.94
CA ARG A 163 10.94 -4.74 14.39
C ARG A 163 9.49 -4.53 14.82
N LEU A 164 8.59 -4.23 13.89
CA LEU A 164 7.19 -3.91 14.17
C LEU A 164 6.33 -5.17 14.30
N TYR A 165 6.90 -6.38 14.31
CA TYR A 165 6.15 -7.59 14.56
C TYR A 165 7.00 -8.62 15.29
N ALA A 166 6.33 -9.53 15.99
CA ALA A 166 6.93 -10.63 16.72
C ALA A 166 6.39 -11.98 16.21
N GLY A 167 6.53 -13.04 17.00
CA GLY A 167 6.05 -14.38 16.67
C GLY A 167 4.54 -14.46 16.38
N PRO A 168 4.04 -15.59 15.85
CA PRO A 168 2.63 -15.79 15.46
C PRO A 168 1.60 -15.37 16.52
N ASP A 169 1.94 -15.57 17.79
CA ASP A 169 1.07 -15.39 18.94
C ASP A 169 1.28 -14.07 19.70
N SER A 170 2.20 -13.22 19.23
CA SER A 170 2.48 -11.91 19.87
C SER A 170 2.20 -10.77 18.90
N ARG A 171 2.12 -9.56 19.44
CA ARG A 171 2.01 -8.31 18.66
C ARG A 171 3.02 -7.33 19.18
N VAL A 172 3.55 -6.51 18.27
CA VAL A 172 4.35 -5.35 18.65
C VAL A 172 3.47 -4.12 18.47
N ARG A 173 3.31 -3.35 19.54
CA ARG A 173 2.68 -2.04 19.49
C ARG A 173 3.70 -0.99 19.15
N PHE A 174 3.26 0.02 18.41
CA PHE A 174 4.06 1.19 18.13
C PHE A 174 3.15 2.39 17.91
N ASP A 175 3.63 3.55 18.30
CA ASP A 175 2.93 4.82 18.15
C ASP A 175 3.51 5.61 16.99
N VAL A 176 2.65 6.33 16.28
CA VAL A 176 3.00 7.36 15.29
C VAL A 176 2.33 8.66 15.73
N GLY A 177 3.08 9.53 16.40
CA GLY A 177 2.47 10.63 17.16
C GLY A 177 1.55 10.08 18.24
N ASP A 178 0.28 10.50 18.25
CA ASP A 178 -0.71 10.08 19.25
C ASP A 178 -1.52 8.82 18.81
N VAL A 179 -1.14 8.18 17.70
CA VAL A 179 -1.89 7.07 17.11
C VAL A 179 -1.14 5.75 17.29
N THR A 180 -1.75 4.80 17.99
CA THR A 180 -1.20 3.46 18.20
C THR A 180 -1.55 2.52 17.06
N PHE A 181 -0.60 1.69 16.67
CA PHE A 181 -0.77 0.57 15.73
C PHE A 181 -0.22 -0.72 16.34
N GLU A 182 -0.73 -1.86 15.87
CA GLU A 182 -0.23 -3.20 16.20
C GLU A 182 0.26 -3.88 14.91
N GLY A 183 1.56 -4.17 14.82
CA GLY A 183 2.05 -4.90 13.65
C GLY A 183 1.62 -6.37 13.70
N ARG A 184 1.07 -6.81 12.57
CA ARG A 184 0.53 -8.15 12.37
C ARG A 184 1.60 -9.13 11.95
N GLY A 185 2.53 -8.70 11.10
CA GLY A 185 3.54 -9.54 10.47
C GLY A 185 3.95 -9.05 9.08
N PRO A 186 4.90 -9.75 8.43
CA PRO A 186 5.45 -9.33 7.15
C PRO A 186 4.44 -9.51 6.01
N CYS A 187 4.26 -8.45 5.22
CA CYS A 187 3.26 -8.40 4.15
C CYS A 187 3.66 -9.33 3.00
N GLN A 188 2.80 -10.30 2.69
CA GLN A 188 2.97 -11.18 1.53
C GLN A 188 2.81 -10.39 0.23
N ARG A 189 3.77 -10.54 -0.68
CA ARG A 189 3.73 -9.86 -1.96
C ARG A 189 3.05 -10.72 -3.01
N CYS A 190 2.25 -10.08 -3.85
CA CYS A 190 1.66 -10.70 -5.03
C CYS A 190 2.55 -10.44 -6.26
N VAL A 191 2.06 -10.73 -7.47
CA VAL A 191 2.84 -10.52 -8.71
C VAL A 191 2.99 -9.04 -9.11
N VAL A 192 2.15 -8.14 -8.57
CA VAL A 192 2.10 -6.73 -8.99
C VAL A 192 3.45 -5.99 -8.86
N PRO A 193 4.24 -6.14 -7.77
CA PRO A 193 5.52 -5.45 -7.65
C PRO A 193 6.55 -5.80 -8.73
N ALA A 194 6.40 -6.95 -9.40
CA ALA A 194 7.26 -7.33 -10.52
C ALA A 194 7.01 -6.49 -11.77
N ARG A 195 5.97 -5.66 -11.81
CA ARG A 195 5.62 -4.88 -12.99
C ARG A 195 5.97 -3.42 -12.82
N ASP A 196 6.56 -2.87 -13.86
CA ASP A 196 6.83 -1.45 -13.98
C ASP A 196 5.54 -0.64 -13.81
N PRO A 197 5.50 0.34 -12.90
CA PRO A 197 4.28 1.08 -12.60
C PRO A 197 3.79 1.88 -13.80
N ASP A 198 4.67 2.21 -14.74
CA ASP A 198 4.33 3.03 -15.90
C ASP A 198 3.89 2.19 -17.12
N SER A 199 4.71 1.25 -17.53
CA SER A 199 4.51 0.46 -18.74
C SER A 199 3.78 -0.86 -18.49
N GLY A 200 3.70 -1.32 -17.24
CA GLY A 200 3.21 -2.65 -16.89
C GLY A 200 4.13 -3.80 -17.30
N ARG A 201 5.31 -3.50 -17.86
CA ARG A 201 6.31 -4.51 -18.25
C ARG A 201 6.81 -5.26 -17.02
N GLU A 202 6.92 -6.57 -17.16
CA GLU A 202 7.44 -7.41 -16.09
C GLU A 202 8.97 -7.35 -16.03
N THR A 203 9.51 -7.18 -14.82
CA THR A 203 10.93 -7.29 -14.50
C THR A 203 11.31 -8.77 -14.44
N GLU A 204 12.31 -9.17 -15.24
CA GLU A 204 12.66 -10.59 -15.38
C GLU A 204 13.14 -11.19 -14.07
N ARG A 205 12.70 -12.42 -13.76
CA ARG A 205 13.10 -13.15 -12.53
C ARG A 205 12.86 -12.39 -11.23
N PHE A 206 12.00 -11.37 -11.22
CA PHE A 206 11.80 -10.47 -10.08
C PHE A 206 11.56 -11.24 -8.78
N ARG A 207 10.58 -12.15 -8.78
CA ARG A 207 10.23 -12.94 -7.59
C ARG A 207 11.38 -13.82 -7.11
N THR A 208 12.11 -14.45 -8.01
CA THR A 208 13.25 -15.31 -7.67
C THR A 208 14.36 -14.51 -7.01
N ARG A 209 14.79 -13.41 -7.66
CA ARG A 209 15.83 -12.52 -7.13
C ARG A 209 15.39 -11.88 -5.81
N PHE A 210 14.12 -11.49 -5.69
CA PHE A 210 13.55 -10.99 -4.45
C PHE A 210 13.67 -12.02 -3.31
N VAL A 211 13.24 -13.25 -3.53
CA VAL A 211 13.26 -14.31 -2.51
C VAL A 211 14.69 -14.61 -2.06
N GLU A 212 15.62 -14.73 -3.00
CA GLU A 212 17.05 -14.96 -2.72
C GLU A 212 17.62 -13.81 -1.88
N LYS A 213 17.45 -12.56 -2.35
CA LYS A 213 17.96 -11.39 -1.65
C LYS A 213 17.32 -11.17 -0.30
N ARG A 214 16.00 -11.34 -0.19
CA ARG A 214 15.30 -11.18 1.09
C ARG A 214 15.76 -12.20 2.13
N ARG A 215 16.10 -13.42 1.70
CA ARG A 215 16.69 -14.45 2.58
C ARG A 215 18.12 -14.09 2.98
N GLU A 216 18.95 -13.63 2.04
CA GLU A 216 20.33 -13.20 2.30
C GLU A 216 20.41 -12.01 3.26
N THR A 217 19.44 -11.09 3.20
CA THR A 217 19.44 -9.85 3.97
C THR A 217 18.43 -9.87 5.12
N LEU A 218 17.92 -11.04 5.53
CA LEU A 218 17.02 -11.11 6.69
C LEU A 218 17.81 -10.72 7.95
N PRO A 219 17.40 -9.66 8.67
CA PRO A 219 18.15 -9.21 9.84
C PRO A 219 17.95 -10.16 11.03
N GLU A 220 18.91 -10.20 11.95
CA GLU A 220 18.89 -11.08 13.13
C GLU A 220 17.69 -10.87 14.06
N TRP A 221 17.08 -9.67 14.03
CA TRP A 221 15.89 -9.36 14.84
C TRP A 221 14.57 -9.77 14.18
N ALA A 222 14.57 -10.11 12.88
CA ALA A 222 13.34 -10.52 12.22
C ALA A 222 12.93 -11.92 12.74
N PRO A 223 11.69 -12.12 13.17
CA PRO A 223 11.22 -13.42 13.59
C PRO A 223 11.07 -14.35 12.36
N GLU A 224 12.11 -15.14 12.07
CA GLU A 224 12.20 -16.00 10.88
C GLU A 224 11.00 -16.97 10.75
N GLU A 225 10.41 -17.40 11.86
CA GLU A 225 9.18 -18.21 11.89
C GLU A 225 7.96 -17.56 11.21
N ARG A 226 7.98 -16.23 10.99
CA ARG A 226 6.96 -15.50 10.22
C ARG A 226 7.14 -15.60 8.70
N PHE A 227 8.21 -16.25 8.24
CA PHE A 227 8.58 -16.40 6.83
C PHE A 227 8.48 -17.86 6.38
N ASP A 228 7.26 -18.30 6.10
CA ASP A 228 7.00 -19.55 5.34
C ASP A 228 7.59 -19.51 3.92
N HIS A 229 7.78 -18.31 3.40
CA HIS A 229 8.58 -17.97 2.22
C HIS A 229 9.12 -16.54 2.34
N TYR A 230 10.15 -16.21 1.56
CA TYR A 230 10.80 -14.88 1.63
C TYR A 230 10.25 -13.85 0.63
N TYR A 231 9.15 -14.14 -0.07
CA TYR A 231 8.45 -13.12 -0.88
C TYR A 231 7.52 -12.25 -0.02
N ARG A 232 8.12 -11.63 1.01
CA ARG A 232 7.45 -10.80 2.02
C ARG A 232 8.33 -9.59 2.38
N VAL A 233 7.72 -8.42 2.49
CA VAL A 233 8.37 -7.15 2.89
C VAL A 233 7.28 -6.16 3.29
N MET A 234 7.62 -5.15 4.08
CA MET A 234 6.67 -4.26 4.75
C MET A 234 5.88 -4.98 5.83
N VAL A 235 5.14 -4.21 6.61
CA VAL A 235 4.39 -4.70 7.75
C VAL A 235 2.92 -4.48 7.48
N ASN A 236 2.14 -5.55 7.56
CA ASN A 236 0.70 -5.42 7.75
C ASN A 236 0.46 -5.00 9.18
N THR A 237 -0.42 -4.03 9.41
CA THR A 237 -0.75 -3.56 10.75
C THR A 237 -2.23 -3.79 11.04
N ARG A 238 -2.61 -3.48 12.27
CA ARG A 238 -3.97 -3.31 12.75
C ARG A 238 -3.99 -2.01 13.55
N THR A 239 -5.12 -1.30 13.52
CA THR A 239 -5.32 -0.12 14.36
C THR A 239 -6.31 -0.44 15.49
N PRO A 240 -5.89 -0.38 16.78
CA PRO A 240 -6.78 -0.50 17.93
C PRO A 240 -7.95 0.47 17.86
N ALA A 241 -9.08 0.12 18.48
CA ALA A 241 -10.32 0.91 18.39
C ALA A 241 -10.14 2.34 18.92
N ASP A 242 -9.35 2.51 19.99
CA ASP A 242 -9.13 3.81 20.65
C ASP A 242 -8.30 4.78 19.79
N SER A 243 -7.59 4.28 18.78
CA SER A 243 -6.81 5.10 17.84
C SER A 243 -7.55 5.36 16.51
N ARG A 244 -8.80 4.89 16.36
CA ARG A 244 -9.61 5.14 15.16
C ARG A 244 -10.27 6.51 15.24
N GLY A 245 -10.23 7.24 14.13
CA GLY A 245 -10.69 8.63 14.04
C GLY A 245 -9.57 9.66 14.29
N GLU A 246 -8.46 9.23 14.86
CA GLU A 246 -7.29 10.06 15.12
C GLU A 246 -6.48 10.34 13.84
N TRP A 247 -5.62 11.37 13.93
CA TRP A 247 -4.84 11.87 12.81
C TRP A 247 -3.35 11.63 13.01
N ILE A 248 -2.68 11.20 11.94
CA ILE A 248 -1.22 11.18 11.84
C ILE A 248 -0.75 12.29 10.89
N SER A 249 0.47 12.77 11.10
CA SER A 249 1.08 13.82 10.28
C SER A 249 2.50 13.44 9.90
N VAL A 250 2.95 13.84 8.72
CA VAL A 250 4.36 13.74 8.34
C VAL A 250 5.22 14.44 9.40
N GLY A 251 6.37 13.83 9.72
CA GLY A 251 7.27 14.28 10.78
C GLY A 251 6.94 13.76 12.18
N SER A 252 5.77 13.12 12.38
CA SER A 252 5.44 12.45 13.65
C SER A 252 6.52 11.47 14.06
N GLU A 253 6.85 11.45 15.34
CA GLU A 253 7.79 10.48 15.89
C GLU A 253 7.17 9.07 15.85
N VAL A 254 8.01 8.07 15.57
CA VAL A 254 7.59 6.66 15.58
C VAL A 254 8.32 5.93 16.70
N VAL A 255 7.57 5.44 17.67
CA VAL A 255 8.07 4.80 18.89
C VAL A 255 7.57 3.36 18.94
N ILE A 256 8.48 2.40 19.11
CA ILE A 256 8.11 0.99 19.28
C ILE A 256 7.95 0.73 20.78
N ASP A 257 6.80 0.22 21.18
CA ASP A 257 6.53 -0.23 22.54
C ASP A 257 7.09 -1.64 22.79
N GLU A 258 7.16 -2.05 24.05
CA GLU A 258 7.46 -3.44 24.39
C GLU A 258 6.39 -4.38 23.81
N ALA A 259 6.81 -5.55 23.33
CA ALA A 259 5.90 -6.54 22.74
C ALA A 259 4.86 -6.99 23.79
N THR A 260 3.59 -7.04 23.39
CA THR A 260 2.50 -7.52 24.25
C THR A 260 2.10 -8.92 23.82
N ASP A 261 2.03 -9.84 24.78
CA ASP A 261 1.41 -11.15 24.59
C ASP A 261 -0.09 -10.99 24.29
N ARG A 262 -0.61 -11.84 23.40
CA ARG A 262 -2.03 -11.84 23.00
C ARG A 262 -2.97 -12.41 24.06
#